data_AF-A0A2A6CKK0-F1
#
_entry.id   AF-A0A2A6CKK0-F1
#
_cell.length_a   1.000
_cell.length_b   1.000
_cell.length_c   1.000
_cell.angle_alpha   90.00
_cell.angle_beta   90.00
_cell.angle_gamma   90.00
#
_symmetry.space_group_name_H-M   'P 1'
#
loop_
_entity.id
_entity.type
_entity.pdbx_description
1 polymer ?
#
loop_
_entity_poly.entity_id
_entity_poly.type
_entity_poly.pdbx_seq_one_letter_code
_entity_poly.pdbx_strand_id
1 'polypeptide(L)'
;MRRAVERLESSVLVPLIGFGVVTILLAALLLHVICSARFKLRHNSFFHICAIGYVFNIISLLALDIGKSFAALGWMPAVVTQTTATTRILHFALFFARCGELHTTVFTALNRMMAILLPNRYDQAN
;
A
#
# COMPACT_ATOMS: atom_id res chain seq x y z
N MET A 1 19.97 -21.22 -22.13
CA MET A 1 19.06 -21.30 -20.95
C MET A 1 18.99 -20.01 -20.14
N ARG A 2 20.10 -19.45 -19.61
CA ARG A 2 20.09 -18.22 -18.79
C ARG A 2 19.34 -17.01 -19.40
N ARG A 3 19.62 -16.68 -20.66
CA ARG A 3 18.94 -15.58 -21.39
C ARG A 3 17.44 -15.79 -21.61
N ALA A 4 16.96 -17.03 -21.63
CA ALA A 4 15.54 -17.34 -21.78
C ALA A 4 14.80 -17.15 -20.44
N VAL A 5 15.46 -17.49 -19.33
CA VAL A 5 14.94 -17.24 -17.97
C VAL A 5 14.91 -15.75 -17.67
N GLU A 6 15.96 -15.00 -18.00
CA GLU A 6 15.99 -13.52 -17.84
C GLU A 6 14.90 -12.80 -18.66
N ARG A 7 14.61 -13.29 -19.88
CA ARG A 7 13.49 -12.78 -20.69
C ARG A 7 12.12 -13.14 -20.11
N LEU A 8 11.99 -14.32 -19.50
CA LEU A 8 10.74 -14.74 -18.87
C LEU A 8 10.48 -13.94 -17.58
N GLU A 9 11.50 -13.69 -16.76
CA GLU A 9 11.40 -12.89 -15.54
C GLU A 9 11.08 -11.42 -15.84
N SER A 10 11.76 -10.82 -16.82
CA SER A 10 11.44 -9.45 -17.26
C SER A 10 10.04 -9.30 -17.84
N SER A 11 9.52 -10.33 -18.52
CA SER A 11 8.15 -10.32 -19.07
C SER A 11 7.06 -10.27 -17.98
N VAL A 12 7.36 -10.73 -16.77
CA VAL A 12 6.42 -10.73 -15.63
C VAL A 12 6.65 -9.55 -14.69
N LEU A 13 7.90 -9.14 -14.49
CA LEU A 13 8.24 -8.05 -13.57
C LEU A 13 7.81 -6.67 -14.09
N VAL A 14 7.92 -6.42 -15.39
CA VAL A 14 7.51 -5.14 -15.99
C VAL A 14 6.01 -4.85 -15.83
N PRO A 15 5.08 -5.77 -16.15
CA PRO A 15 3.66 -5.52 -15.90
C PRO A 15 3.32 -5.43 -14.41
N LEU A 16 4.06 -6.13 -13.54
CA LEU A 16 3.90 -6.03 -12.08
C LEU A 16 4.23 -4.61 -11.59
N ILE A 17 5.36 -4.04 -12.02
CA ILE A 17 5.73 -2.64 -11.71
C ILE A 17 4.68 -1.69 -12.28
N GLY A 18 4.22 -1.91 -13.51
CA GLY A 18 3.15 -1.11 -14.13
C GLY A 18 1.86 -1.11 -13.30
N PHE A 19 1.43 -2.28 -12.82
CA PHE A 19 0.29 -2.40 -11.91
C PHE A 19 0.53 -1.69 -10.58
N GLY A 20 1.72 -1.80 -10.01
CA GLY A 20 2.14 -1.09 -8.79
C GLY A 20 2.01 0.42 -8.95
N VAL A 21 2.54 0.99 -10.04
CA VAL A 21 2.48 2.43 -10.34
C VAL A 21 1.03 2.92 -10.46
N VAL A 22 0.18 2.21 -11.23
CA VAL A 22 -1.25 2.58 -11.38
C VAL A 22 -1.95 2.55 -10.02
N THR A 23 -1.68 1.54 -9.21
CA THR A 23 -2.29 1.40 -7.88
C THR A 23 -1.85 2.52 -6.94
N ILE A 24 -0.57 2.91 -6.94
CA ILE A 24 -0.05 4.02 -6.15
C ILE A 24 -0.70 5.34 -6.58
N LEU A 25 -0.81 5.60 -7.89
CA LEU A 25 -1.44 6.82 -8.41
C LEU A 25 -2.90 6.91 -7.98
N LEU A 26 -3.66 5.82 -8.09
CA LEU A 26 -5.04 5.77 -7.65
C LEU A 26 -5.17 5.99 -6.14
N ALA A 27 -4.34 5.34 -5.34
CA ALA A 27 -4.31 5.51 -3.88
C ALA A 27 -3.97 6.95 -3.47
N ALA A 28 -3.00 7.58 -4.14
CA ALA A 28 -2.63 8.98 -3.89
C ALA A 28 -3.76 9.95 -4.25
N LEU A 29 -4.46 9.71 -5.36
CA LEU A 29 -5.62 10.52 -5.77
C LEU A 29 -6.76 10.40 -4.75
N LEU A 30 -7.06 9.19 -4.29
CA LEU A 30 -8.07 8.96 -3.26
C LEU A 30 -7.69 9.61 -1.93
N LEU A 31 -6.43 9.52 -1.53
CA LEU A 31 -5.91 10.20 -0.34
C LEU A 31 -6.07 11.72 -0.46
N HIS A 32 -5.73 12.29 -1.63
CA HIS A 32 -5.93 13.71 -1.90
C HIS A 32 -7.40 14.12 -1.79
N VAL A 33 -8.32 13.33 -2.35
CA VAL A 33 -9.77 13.58 -2.25
C VAL A 33 -10.25 13.54 -0.80
N ILE A 34 -9.82 12.54 -0.02
CA ILE A 34 -10.19 12.40 1.41
C ILE A 34 -9.65 13.57 2.25
N CYS A 35 -8.40 13.97 1.99
CA CYS A 35 -7.75 15.06 2.73
C CYS A 35 -8.18 16.45 2.25
N SER A 36 -8.80 16.56 1.08
CA SER A 36 -9.23 17.84 0.53
C SER A 36 -10.38 18.43 1.35
N ALA A 37 -10.18 19.67 1.81
CA ALA A 37 -11.17 20.41 2.61
C ALA A 37 -12.51 20.60 1.88
N ARG A 38 -12.52 20.48 0.55
CA ARG A 38 -13.71 20.66 -0.29
C ARG A 38 -14.80 19.62 -0.03
N PHE A 39 -14.42 18.37 0.25
CA PHE A 39 -15.38 17.27 0.34
C PHE A 39 -15.82 16.99 1.79
N LYS A 40 -15.16 17.59 2.80
CA LYS A 40 -15.43 17.39 4.24
C LYS A 40 -15.49 15.92 4.70
N LEU A 41 -14.98 14.98 3.89
CA LEU A 41 -15.01 13.54 4.15
C LEU A 41 -14.19 13.14 5.38
N ARG A 42 -13.21 13.97 5.73
CA ARG A 42 -12.31 13.76 6.86
C ARG A 42 -13.02 13.72 8.23
N HIS A 43 -14.23 14.25 8.36
CA HIS A 43 -14.97 14.19 9.62
C HIS A 43 -15.52 12.80 9.94
N ASN A 44 -15.69 11.94 8.93
CA ASN A 44 -16.21 10.60 9.14
C ASN A 44 -15.05 9.61 9.38
N SER A 45 -15.15 8.88 10.49
CA SER A 45 -14.17 7.89 10.93
C SER A 45 -13.86 6.82 9.86
N PHE A 46 -14.82 6.50 8.99
CA PHE A 46 -14.63 5.57 7.88
C PHE A 46 -13.54 6.03 6.90
N PHE A 47 -13.60 7.30 6.45
CA PHE A 47 -12.63 7.81 5.48
C PHE A 47 -11.24 7.98 6.09
N HIS A 48 -11.15 8.20 7.40
CA HIS A 48 -9.89 8.17 8.12
C HIS A 48 -9.23 6.79 8.12
N ILE A 49 -10.00 5.74 8.39
CA ILE A 49 -9.50 4.35 8.32
C ILE A 49 -9.05 4.01 6.89
N CYS A 50 -9.83 4.41 5.87
CA CYS A 50 -9.46 4.21 4.47
C CYS A 50 -8.19 4.96 4.08
N ALA A 51 -8.04 6.23 4.49
CA ALA A 51 -6.83 7.01 4.22
C ALA A 51 -5.57 6.35 4.78
N ILE A 52 -5.64 5.86 6.02
CA ILE A 52 -4.55 5.12 6.66
C ILE A 52 -4.25 3.81 5.89
N GLY A 53 -5.29 3.09 5.47
CA GLY A 53 -5.15 1.88 4.65
C GLY A 53 -4.44 2.15 3.32
N TYR A 54 -4.76 3.25 2.63
CA TYR A 54 -4.08 3.63 1.40
C TYR A 54 -2.59 3.94 1.61
N VAL A 55 -2.23 4.57 2.74
CA VAL A 55 -0.82 4.82 3.08
C VAL A 55 -0.07 3.50 3.27
N PHE A 56 -0.63 2.54 4.00
CA PHE A 56 0.01 1.22 4.16
C PHE A 56 0.17 0.48 2.83
N ASN A 57 -0.86 0.53 1.96
CA ASN A 57 -0.78 -0.09 0.64
C ASN A 57 0.33 0.52 -0.23
N ILE A 58 0.50 1.84 -0.21
CA ILE A 58 1.59 2.52 -0.92
C ILE A 58 2.96 2.07 -0.39
N ILE A 59 3.14 2.01 0.93
CA ILE A 59 4.39 1.56 1.55
C ILE A 59 4.70 0.10 1.18
N SER A 60 3.69 -0.77 1.20
CA SER A 60 3.78 -2.19 0.83
C SER A 60 4.24 -2.37 -0.62
N LEU A 61 3.60 -1.65 -1.55
CA LEU A 61 3.94 -1.69 -2.98
C LEU A 61 5.33 -1.13 -3.25
N LEU A 62 5.69 0.00 -2.65
CA LEU A 62 7.04 0.56 -2.78
C LEU A 62 8.10 -0.40 -2.25
N ALA A 63 7.88 -1.02 -1.09
CA ALA A 63 8.82 -1.98 -0.53
C ALA A 63 8.99 -3.23 -1.41
N LEU A 64 7.91 -3.70 -2.05
CA LEU A 64 7.95 -4.82 -2.99
C LEU A 64 8.64 -4.47 -4.32
N ASP A 65 8.28 -3.35 -4.93
CA ASP A 65 8.84 -2.94 -6.22
C ASP A 65 10.33 -2.62 -6.08
N ILE A 66 10.71 -1.91 -5.01
CA ILE A 66 12.11 -1.59 -4.69
C ILE A 66 12.87 -2.85 -4.29
N GLY A 67 12.38 -3.61 -3.31
CA GLY A 67 13.13 -4.73 -2.74
C GLY A 67 13.17 -5.99 -3.61
N LYS A 68 12.24 -6.16 -4.54
CA LYS A 68 12.13 -7.38 -5.35
C LYS A 68 12.22 -7.09 -6.84
N SER A 69 11.36 -6.23 -7.38
CA SER A 69 11.24 -6.04 -8.83
C SER A 69 12.44 -5.31 -9.42
N PHE A 70 12.81 -4.15 -8.86
CA PHE A 70 13.97 -3.38 -9.31
C PHE A 70 15.30 -4.07 -9.00
N ALA A 71 15.39 -4.76 -7.87
CA ALA A 71 16.56 -5.56 -7.51
C ALA A 71 16.77 -6.72 -8.50
N ALA A 72 15.70 -7.45 -8.86
CA ALA A 72 15.78 -8.56 -9.81
C ALA A 72 16.10 -8.12 -11.24
N LEU A 73 15.64 -6.93 -11.65
CA LEU A 73 15.95 -6.34 -12.95
C LEU A 73 17.36 -5.72 -13.02
N GLY A 74 18.08 -5.64 -11.89
CA GLY A 74 19.39 -4.99 -11.83
C GLY A 74 19.32 -3.47 -12.03
N TRP A 75 18.16 -2.85 -11.81
CA TRP A 75 17.95 -1.40 -11.96
C TRP A 75 18.31 -0.64 -10.67
N MET A 76 18.66 -1.34 -9.60
CA MET A 76 19.10 -0.72 -8.35
C MET A 76 20.61 -0.42 -8.35
N PRO A 77 21.04 0.70 -7.74
CA PRO A 77 22.46 0.97 -7.51
C PRO A 77 23.10 -0.13 -6.66
N ALA A 78 24.37 -0.46 -6.94
CA ALA A 78 25.10 -1.51 -6.21
C ALA A 78 25.15 -1.29 -4.69
N VAL A 79 25.20 -0.03 -4.24
CA VAL A 79 25.17 0.34 -2.81
C VAL A 79 23.89 -0.15 -2.12
N VAL A 80 22.78 -0.18 -2.86
CA VAL A 80 21.48 -0.60 -2.33
C VAL A 80 21.36 -2.12 -2.27
N THR A 81 21.92 -2.83 -3.25
CA THR A 81 21.86 -4.30 -3.33
C THR A 81 22.91 -5.01 -2.48
N GLN A 82 24.03 -4.36 -2.18
CA GLN A 82 25.15 -4.96 -1.44
C GLN A 82 25.08 -4.73 0.08
N THR A 83 24.18 -3.86 0.55
CA THR A 83 24.07 -3.53 1.96
C THR A 83 22.97 -4.34 2.65
N THR A 84 23.34 -5.06 3.71
CA THR A 84 22.39 -5.83 4.53
C THR A 84 21.37 -4.95 5.26
N ALA A 85 21.75 -3.69 5.54
CA ALA A 85 20.87 -2.71 6.17
C ALA A 85 19.65 -2.39 5.30
N THR A 86 19.84 -2.16 3.99
CA THR A 86 18.75 -1.78 3.08
C THR A 86 17.72 -2.91 2.95
N THR A 87 18.19 -4.15 2.82
CA THR A 87 17.31 -5.33 2.77
C THR A 87 16.48 -5.48 4.04
N ARG A 88 17.06 -5.23 5.22
CA ARG A 88 16.35 -5.29 6.51
C ARG A 88 15.29 -4.19 6.61
N ILE A 89 15.61 -2.96 6.19
CA ILE A 89 14.66 -1.84 6.18
C ILE A 89 13.47 -2.16 5.27
N LEU A 90 13.71 -2.70 4.08
CA LEU A 90 12.65 -3.06 3.14
C LEU A 90 11.76 -4.20 3.67
N HIS A 91 12.34 -5.22 4.30
CA HIS A 91 11.57 -6.29 4.94
C HIS A 91 10.76 -5.78 6.13
N PHE A 92 11.34 -4.91 6.95
CA PHE A 92 10.63 -4.29 8.07
C PHE A 92 9.46 -3.43 7.56
N ALA A 93 9.69 -2.60 6.55
CA ALA A 93 8.65 -1.76 5.95
C ALA A 93 7.52 -2.60 5.37
N LEU A 94 7.85 -3.69 4.67
CA LEU A 94 6.87 -4.63 4.12
C LEU A 94 6.06 -5.29 5.23
N PHE A 95 6.72 -5.82 6.26
CA PHE A 95 6.04 -6.45 7.39
C PHE A 95 5.11 -5.47 8.12
N PHE A 96 5.61 -4.27 8.42
CA PHE A 96 4.85 -3.20 9.05
C PHE A 96 3.61 -2.81 8.22
N ALA A 97 3.78 -2.66 6.90
CA ALA A 97 2.68 -2.34 6.00
C ALA A 97 1.61 -3.44 5.95
N ARG A 98 2.01 -4.72 5.89
CA ARG A 98 1.07 -5.86 5.92
C ARG A 98 0.30 -5.94 7.22
N CYS A 99 0.96 -5.71 8.34
CA CYS A 99 0.28 -5.59 9.64
C CYS A 99 -0.72 -4.44 9.62
N GLY A 100 -0.35 -3.27 9.09
CA GLY A 100 -1.24 -2.12 8.95
C GLY A 100 -2.47 -2.40 8.07
N GLU A 101 -2.29 -3.06 6.92
CA GLU A 101 -3.37 -3.50 6.03
C GLU A 101 -4.36 -4.44 6.75
N LEU A 102 -3.86 -5.39 7.55
CA LEU A 102 -4.71 -6.29 8.33
C LEU A 102 -5.56 -5.51 9.34
N HIS A 103 -4.93 -4.63 10.12
CA HIS A 103 -5.63 -3.84 11.14
C HIS A 103 -6.67 -2.91 10.52
N THR A 104 -6.33 -2.23 9.42
CA THR A 104 -7.26 -1.33 8.72
C THR A 104 -8.45 -2.09 8.14
N THR A 105 -8.25 -3.32 7.65
CA THR A 105 -9.34 -4.19 7.19
C THR A 105 -10.28 -4.57 8.33
N VAL A 106 -9.73 -4.96 9.49
CA VAL A 106 -10.50 -5.28 10.69
C VAL A 106 -11.28 -4.05 11.19
N PHE A 107 -10.65 -2.88 11.27
CA PHE A 107 -11.32 -1.64 11.67
C PHE A 107 -12.43 -1.24 10.69
N THR A 108 -12.23 -1.44 9.39
CA THR A 108 -13.25 -1.18 8.38
C THR A 108 -14.47 -2.08 8.59
N ALA A 109 -14.25 -3.38 8.86
CA ALA A 109 -15.31 -4.33 9.15
C ALA A 109 -16.06 -3.97 10.45
N LEU A 110 -15.33 -3.65 11.52
CA LEU A 110 -15.92 -3.20 12.79
C LEU A 110 -16.75 -1.94 12.63
N ASN A 111 -16.25 -0.95 11.87
CA ASN A 111 -16.96 0.29 11.62
C ASN A 111 -18.28 0.05 10.88
N ARG A 112 -18.29 -0.86 9.88
CA ARG A 112 -19.52 -1.25 9.18
C ARG A 112 -20.47 -2.04 10.06
N MET A 113 -19.97 -2.94 10.90
CA MET A 113 -20.80 -3.67 11.86
C MET A 113 -21.45 -2.74 12.87
N MET A 114 -20.73 -1.73 13.37
CA MET A 114 -21.31 -0.71 14.27
C MET A 114 -22.40 0.13 13.58
N ALA A 115 -22.20 0.50 12.31
CA ALA A 115 -23.22 1.21 11.55
C ALA A 115 -24.54 0.41 11.41
N ILE A 116 -24.44 -0.92 11.29
CA ILE A 116 -25.61 -1.82 11.15
C ILE A 116 -26.24 -2.13 12.52
N LEU A 117 -25.43 -2.45 13.52
CA LEU A 117 -25.91 -2.93 14.84
C LEU A 117 -26.32 -1.79 15.77
N LEU A 118 -25.72 -0.60 15.63
CA LEU A 118 -25.91 0.54 16.54
C LEU A 118 -26.13 1.85 15.77
N PRO A 119 -27.15 1.93 14.88
CA PRO A 119 -27.36 3.09 14.00
C PRO A 119 -27.52 4.40 14.78
N ASN A 120 -28.27 4.41 15.88
CA ASN A 120 -28.49 5.62 16.69
C ASN A 120 -27.22 6.16 17.36
N ARG A 121 -26.23 5.31 17.67
CA ARG A 121 -24.93 5.75 18.22
C ARG A 121 -23.97 6.14 17.11
N TYR A 122 -24.13 5.55 15.93
CA TYR A 122 -23.31 5.82 14.76
C TYR A 122 -23.59 7.23 14.19
N ASP A 123 -24.86 7.63 14.13
CA ASP A 123 -25.27 8.95 13.64
C ASP A 123 -24.92 10.09 14.61
N GLN A 124 -24.73 9.81 15.90
CA GLN A 124 -24.29 10.81 16.88
C GLN A 124 -22.77 11.04 16.89
N ALA A 125 -22.01 10.09 16.33
CA ALA A 125 -20.55 10.10 16.31
C ALA A 125 -19.95 10.68 15.01
N ASN A 126 -20.77 10.91 13.98
CA ASN A 126 -20.41 11.52 12.70
C ASN A 126 -21.03 12.92 12.55
#